data_AF-A0A954UBZ6-F1
#
_entry.id   AF-A0A954UBZ6-F1
#
_cell.length_a   1.000
_cell.length_b   1.000
_cell.length_c   1.000
_cell.angle_alpha   90.00
_cell.angle_beta   90.00
_cell.angle_gamma   90.00
#
_symmetry.space_group_name_H-M   'P 1'
#
loop_
_entity.id
_entity.type
_entity.pdbx_description
1 polymer ?
#
loop_
_entity_poly.entity_id
_entity_poly.type
_entity_poly.pdbx_seq_one_letter_code
_entity_poly.pdbx_strand_id
1 'polypeptide(L)' 'MTSTLERTPLYDWHVAQQGRMVDFAGWAMPVQYTSIVDEL' A
#
# COMPACT_ATOMS: atom_id res chain seq x y z
N MET A 1 -16.71 -11.79 3.43
CA MET A 1 -15.63 -12.28 2.55
C MET A 1 -14.38 -11.46 2.86
N THR A 2 -13.68 -11.79 3.94
CA THR A 2 -12.38 -11.18 4.28
C THR A 2 -11.30 -11.94 3.53
N SER A 3 -10.99 -11.52 2.30
CA SER A 3 -9.77 -11.95 1.62
C SER A 3 -8.59 -11.39 2.39
N THR A 4 -7.87 -12.26 3.10
CA THR A 4 -6.57 -11.93 3.70
C THR A 4 -5.60 -11.70 2.54
N LEU A 5 -5.41 -10.45 2.14
CA LEU A 5 -4.41 -10.10 1.14
C LEU A 5 -3.03 -10.46 1.67
N GLU A 6 -2.25 -11.13 0.83
CA GLU A 6 -0.86 -11.46 1.13
C GLU A 6 -0.08 -10.14 1.27
N ARG A 7 0.67 -10.02 2.37
CA ARG A 7 1.42 -8.81 2.72
C ARG A 7 2.88 -9.01 2.33
N THR A 8 3.44 -8.03 1.64
CA THR A 8 4.88 -8.03 1.38
C THR A 8 5.63 -7.68 2.67
N PRO A 9 6.91 -8.07 2.83
CA PRO A 9 7.74 -7.65 3.96
C PRO A 9 7.85 -6.12 4.10
N LEU A 10 7.60 -5.37 3.01
CA LEU A 10 7.58 -3.92 2.98
C LEU A 10 6.18 -3.33 3.23
N TYR A 11 5.17 -4.15 3.53
CA TYR A 11 3.79 -3.70 3.80
C TYR A 11 3.75 -2.64 4.91
N ASP A 12 4.43 -2.89 6.03
CA ASP A 12 4.46 -1.95 7.15
C ASP A 12 5.18 -0.64 6.78
N TRP A 13 6.21 -0.71 5.94
CA TRP A 13 6.88 0.47 5.40
C TRP A 13 5.94 1.25 4.47
N HIS A 14 5.20 0.58 3.59
CA HIS A 14 4.22 1.20 2.72
C HIS A 14 3.08 1.86 3.50
N VAL A 15 2.60 1.22 4.57
CA VAL A 15 1.56 1.78 5.46
C VAL A 15 2.09 2.97 6.27
N ALA A 16 3.33 2.89 6.78
CA ALA A 16 3.98 3.99 7.49
C ALA A 16 4.20 5.22 6.59
N GLN A 17 4.43 5.00 5.29
CA GLN A 17 4.53 6.04 4.27
C GLN A 17 3.16 6.54 3.76
N GLN A 18 2.06 6.20 4.46
CA GLN A 18 0.68 6.52 4.07
C GLN A 18 0.31 6.10 2.64
N GLY A 19 0.96 5.04 2.14
CA GLY A 19 0.72 4.53 0.81
C GLY A 19 -0.69 3.96 0.66
N ARG A 20 -1.36 4.35 -0.43
CA ARG A 20 -2.65 3.79 -0.82
C ARG A 20 -2.45 2.34 -1.23
N MET A 21 -2.84 1.42 -0.36
CA MET A 21 -2.77 -0.02 -0.62
C MET A 21 -3.99 -0.47 -1.42
N VAL A 22 -3.77 -1.28 -2.44
CA VAL A 22 -4.81 -1.88 -3.27
C VAL A 22 -4.63 -3.39 -3.35
N ASP A 23 -5.74 -4.11 -3.53
CA ASP A 23 -5.69 -5.53 -3.88
C ASP A 23 -5.23 -5.65 -5.35
N PHE A 24 -4.04 -6.20 -5.52
CA PHE A 24 -3.53 -6.55 -6.83
C PHE A 24 -3.16 -8.03 -6.84
N ALA A 25 -3.91 -8.82 -7.60
CA ALA A 25 -3.69 -10.26 -7.75
C ALA A 25 -3.63 -11.03 -6.40
N GLY A 26 -4.39 -10.59 -5.38
CA GLY A 26 -4.40 -11.20 -4.04
C GLY A 26 -3.32 -10.68 -3.08
N TRP A 27 -2.52 -9.71 -3.51
CA TRP A 27 -1.49 -9.06 -2.71
C TRP A 27 -1.87 -7.62 -2.39
N ALA A 28 -1.54 -7.16 -1.19
CA ALA A 28 -1.69 -5.76 -0.83
C ALA A 28 -0.47 -4.97 -1.31
N MET A 29 -0.60 -4.31 -2.46
CA MET A 29 0.46 -3.48 -3.04
C MET A 29 0.14 -1.99 -2.95
N PRO A 30 1.13 -1.12 -2.69
CA PRO A 30 0.96 0.31 -2.73
C PRO A 30 0.83 0.81 -4.18
N VAL A 31 -0.26 1.48 -4.51
CA VAL A 31 -0.43 2.13 -5.82
C VAL A 31 0.13 3.56 -5.83
N GLN A 32 0.23 4.19 -4.66
CA GLN A 32 0.64 5.59 -4.53
C GLN A 32 1.13 5.83 -3.10
N TYR A 33 2.32 6.42 -2.90
CA TYR A 33 2.86 6.73 -1.57
C TYR A 33 2.47 8.12 -1.07
N THR A 34 2.57 9.12 -1.94
CA THR A 34 2.24 10.50 -1.62
C THR A 34 1.27 11.05 -2.67
N SER A 35 0.40 11.96 -2.22
CA SER A 35 -0.20 12.94 -3.12
C SER A 35 0.94 13.87 -3.56
N ILE A 36 0.95 14.28 -4.83
CA ILE A 36 1.93 15.21 -5.46
C ILE A 36 2.17 16.51 -4.64
N VAL A 37 1.33 16.79 -3.64
CA VAL A 37 1.28 18.04 -2.88
C VAL A 37 2.37 18.20 -1.80
N ASP A 38 3.08 17.15 -1.38
CA ASP A 38 4.14 17.24 -0.34
C ASP A 38 5.58 17.38 -0.90
N GLU A 39 5.73 17.65 -2.20
CA GLU A 39 7.03 17.96 -2.83
C GLU A 39 7.34 19.47 -2.88
N LEU A 40 6.71 20.30 -2.02
CA LEU A 40 6.97 21.75 -1.91
C LEU A 40 7.87 22.11 -0.72
#